data_AF-A0A0Q4DDS5-F1
#
_entry.id   AF-A0A0Q4DDS5-F1
#
_cell.length_a   1.000
_cell.length_b   1.000
_cell.length_c   1.000
_cell.angle_alpha   90.00
_cell.angle_beta   90.00
_cell.angle_gamma   90.00
#
_symmetry.space_group_name_H-M   'P 1'
#
loop_
_entity.id
_entity.type
_entity.pdbx_description
1 polymer ?
#
loop_
_entity_poly.entity_id
_entity_poly.type
_entity_poly.pdbx_seq_one_letter_code
_entity_poly.pdbx_strand_id
1 'polypeptide(L)'
;MRSVWFTDRYGAEIEEDITLEHQAALLSTIAVPDGDDEHRSISVSDSDEWNLEFYPDRVLFENVDEDGEKVGNLRGLSEDERLVLADEFIRGDFVALRAHSWGD
;
A
#
# COMPACT_ATOMS: atom_id res chain seq x y z
N MET A 1 16.59 9.34 8.25
CA MET A 1 16.56 7.93 7.83
C MET A 1 15.10 7.59 7.73
N ARG A 2 14.65 7.07 6.59
CA ARG A 2 13.24 6.77 6.34
C ARG A 2 12.88 5.48 7.06
N SER A 3 11.84 5.51 7.89
CA SER A 3 11.24 4.31 8.47
C SER A 3 10.04 3.90 7.64
N VAL A 4 9.82 2.60 7.50
CA VAL A 4 8.68 2.02 6.75
C VAL A 4 8.00 1.02 7.66
N TRP A 5 6.66 0.97 7.63
CA TRP A 5 5.86 0.00 8.37
C TRP A 5 4.68 -0.46 7.53
N PHE A 6 4.10 -1.60 7.90
CA PHE A 6 2.82 -2.04 7.38
C PHE A 6 1.70 -1.74 8.37
N THR A 7 0.48 -1.60 7.85
CA THR A 7 -0.75 -1.67 8.62
C THR A 7 -1.58 -2.82 8.08
N ASP A 8 -1.89 -3.80 8.94
CA ASP A 8 -2.70 -4.95 8.55
C ASP A 8 -4.18 -4.59 8.42
N ARG A 9 -4.98 -5.57 8.00
CA ARG A 9 -6.43 -5.40 7.78
C ARG A 9 -7.25 -5.14 9.04
N TYR A 10 -6.65 -5.20 10.22
CA TYR A 10 -7.25 -4.87 11.49
C TYR A 10 -6.73 -3.55 12.07
N GLY A 11 -5.90 -2.82 11.30
CA GLY A 11 -5.28 -1.57 11.73
C GLY A 11 -4.06 -1.76 12.64
N ALA A 12 -3.52 -2.98 12.75
CA ALA A 12 -2.32 -3.22 13.55
C ALA A 12 -1.07 -2.81 12.77
N GLU A 13 -0.26 -1.96 13.38
CA GLU A 13 1.04 -1.54 12.83
C GLU A 13 2.10 -2.62 13.04
N ILE A 14 2.91 -2.83 12.00
CA ILE A 14 3.99 -3.81 11.96
C ILE A 14 5.25 -3.09 11.48
N GLU A 15 6.22 -2.92 12.38
CA GLU A 15 7.48 -2.22 12.10
C GLU A 15 8.66 -3.16 11.78
N GLU A 16 8.48 -4.47 12.02
CA GLU A 16 9.50 -5.49 11.78
C GLU A 16 9.19 -6.30 10.52
N ASP A 17 10.23 -6.89 9.92
CA ASP A 17 10.10 -7.78 8.74
C ASP A 17 9.37 -7.13 7.56
N ILE A 18 9.77 -5.89 7.23
CA ILE A 18 9.26 -5.13 6.08
C ILE A 18 9.85 -5.71 4.80
N THR A 19 9.19 -6.75 4.28
CA THR A 19 9.62 -7.51 3.10
C THR A 19 8.45 -7.72 2.13
N LEU A 20 8.78 -8.03 0.87
CA LEU A 20 7.77 -8.39 -0.13
C LEU A 20 7.01 -9.67 0.22
N GLU A 21 7.67 -10.62 0.89
CA GLU A 21 7.01 -11.86 1.33
C GLU A 21 5.92 -11.55 2.36
N HIS A 22 6.21 -10.67 3.31
CA HIS A 22 5.21 -10.22 4.28
C HIS A 22 4.08 -9.43 3.59
N GLN A 23 4.41 -8.54 2.66
CA GLN A 23 3.40 -7.83 1.87
C GLN A 23 2.47 -8.80 1.11
N ALA A 24 3.02 -9.85 0.48
CA ALA A 24 2.23 -10.87 -0.21
C ALA A 24 1.29 -11.61 0.76
N ALA A 25 1.79 -11.94 1.96
CA ALA A 25 0.96 -12.52 3.01
C ALA A 25 -0.20 -11.60 3.41
N LEU A 26 0.06 -10.30 3.62
CA LEU A 26 -0.98 -9.32 3.93
C LEU A 26 -2.01 -9.16 2.79
N LEU A 27 -1.57 -9.10 1.53
CA LEU A 27 -2.48 -9.03 0.37
C LEU A 27 -3.47 -10.20 0.34
N SER A 28 -3.01 -11.40 0.71
CA SER A 28 -3.90 -12.58 0.77
C SER A 28 -5.04 -12.42 1.79
N THR A 29 -4.83 -11.63 2.85
CA THR A 29 -5.83 -11.41 3.91
C THR A 29 -7.02 -10.55 3.44
N ILE A 30 -6.82 -9.72 2.40
CA ILE A 30 -7.86 -8.87 1.82
C ILE A 30 -8.44 -9.44 0.51
N ALA A 31 -7.95 -10.61 0.05
CA ALA A 31 -8.42 -11.23 -1.19
C ALA A 31 -9.83 -11.82 -1.07
N VAL A 32 -10.17 -12.36 0.11
CA VAL A 32 -11.44 -13.06 0.34
C VAL A 32 -12.36 -12.21 1.24
N PRO A 33 -13.64 -12.03 0.89
CA PRO A 33 -14.61 -11.41 1.79
C PRO A 33 -14.83 -12.29 3.02
N ASP A 34 -14.68 -11.72 4.22
CA ASP A 34 -14.90 -12.39 5.51
C ASP A 34 -16.04 -11.76 6.33
N GLY A 35 -16.76 -10.79 5.75
CA GLY A 35 -17.91 -10.13 6.37
C GLY A 35 -17.61 -8.73 6.92
N ASP A 36 -16.36 -8.28 6.87
CA ASP A 36 -15.97 -6.89 7.10
C ASP A 36 -15.65 -6.19 5.77
N ASP A 37 -16.70 -5.71 5.12
CA ASP A 37 -16.59 -4.99 3.84
C ASP A 37 -16.21 -3.51 4.03
N GLU A 38 -16.26 -2.99 5.26
CA GLU A 38 -16.04 -1.56 5.53
C GLU A 38 -14.54 -1.22 5.56
N HIS A 39 -13.67 -2.16 5.98
CA HIS A 39 -12.23 -1.94 6.16
C HIS A 39 -11.34 -3.02 5.53
N ARG A 40 -11.66 -3.43 4.29
CA ARG A 40 -10.88 -4.47 3.59
C ARG A 40 -9.63 -3.93 2.90
N SER A 41 -8.75 -3.26 3.63
CA SER A 41 -7.48 -2.72 3.13
C SER A 41 -6.29 -3.09 4.00
N ILE A 42 -5.09 -2.97 3.43
CA ILE A 42 -3.80 -2.96 4.13
C ILE A 42 -3.00 -1.80 3.57
N SER A 43 -1.95 -1.36 4.27
CA SER A 43 -1.05 -0.36 3.69
C SER A 43 0.41 -0.60 4.02
N VAL A 44 1.26 0.04 3.22
CA VAL A 44 2.66 0.32 3.56
C VAL A 44 2.84 1.82 3.62
N SER A 45 3.40 2.31 4.72
CA SER A 45 3.57 3.73 5.00
C SER A 45 5.01 4.04 5.40
N ASP A 46 5.40 5.31 5.31
CA ASP A 46 6.71 5.76 5.78
C ASP A 46 6.67 6.99 6.68
N SER A 47 7.82 7.27 7.29
CA SER A 47 7.99 8.36 8.26
C SER A 47 7.76 9.77 7.70
N ASP A 48 7.63 9.91 6.37
CA ASP A 48 7.34 11.16 5.68
C ASP A 48 5.86 11.23 5.26
N GLU A 49 5.01 10.41 5.89
CA GLU A 49 3.54 10.36 5.75
C GLU A 49 3.07 9.91 4.37
N TRP A 50 3.94 9.30 3.56
CA TRP A 50 3.49 8.61 2.36
C TRP A 50 2.82 7.30 2.72
N ASN A 51 1.72 7.00 2.03
CA ASN A 51 0.89 5.82 2.24
C ASN A 51 0.54 5.19 0.89
N LEU A 52 0.84 3.90 0.76
CA LEU A 52 0.41 3.06 -0.35
C LEU A 52 -0.59 2.04 0.19
N GLU A 53 -1.86 2.31 -0.02
CA GLU A 53 -2.97 1.51 0.50
C GLU A 53 -3.54 0.57 -0.56
N PHE A 54 -3.68 -0.70 -0.20
CA PHE A 54 -4.17 -1.76 -1.05
C PHE A 54 -5.59 -2.13 -0.63
N TYR A 55 -6.52 -1.91 -1.54
CA TYR A 55 -7.88 -2.42 -1.47
C TYR A 55 -8.00 -3.64 -2.38
N PRO A 56 -9.13 -4.37 -2.38
CA PRO A 56 -9.27 -5.54 -3.23
C PRO A 56 -9.42 -5.20 -4.71
N ASP A 57 -9.93 -4.01 -5.02
CA ASP A 57 -10.21 -3.54 -6.38
C ASP A 57 -9.22 -2.46 -6.87
N ARG A 58 -8.48 -1.83 -5.95
CA ARG A 58 -7.58 -0.71 -6.26
C ARG A 58 -6.37 -0.62 -5.34
N VAL A 59 -5.39 0.19 -5.74
CA VAL A 59 -4.29 0.68 -4.91
C VAL A 59 -4.33 2.20 -4.93
N LEU A 60 -4.26 2.83 -3.75
CA LEU A 60 -4.23 4.27 -3.54
C LEU A 60 -2.82 4.68 -3.12
N PHE A 61 -2.30 5.76 -3.72
CA PHE A 61 -1.04 6.38 -3.31
C PHE A 61 -1.27 7.85 -2.97
N GLU A 62 -0.94 8.22 -1.74
CA GLU A 62 -1.13 9.58 -1.23
C GLU A 62 -0.14 9.89 -0.10
N ASN A 63 -0.04 11.17 0.23
CA ASN A 63 0.53 11.63 1.48
C ASN A 63 -0.62 11.98 2.44
N VAL A 64 -0.60 11.44 3.65
CA VAL A 64 -1.71 11.53 4.61
C VAL A 64 -1.63 12.73 5.56
N ASP A 65 -0.66 13.63 5.36
CA ASP A 65 -0.60 14.92 6.06
C ASP A 65 -1.86 15.77 5.77
N GLU A 66 -2.13 16.77 6.61
CA GLU A 66 -3.27 17.69 6.46
C GLU A 66 -3.25 18.44 5.11
N ASP A 67 -2.06 18.77 4.62
CA ASP A 67 -1.82 19.40 3.32
C ASP A 67 -1.26 18.41 2.27
N GLY A 68 -1.35 17.10 2.56
CA GLY A 68 -0.79 16.03 1.75
C GLY A 68 -1.44 15.90 0.37
N GLU A 69 -0.65 15.51 -0.63
CA GLU A 69 -1.18 15.28 -1.98
C GLU A 69 -1.64 13.83 -2.17
N LYS A 70 -2.77 13.67 -2.85
CA LYS A 70 -3.18 12.39 -3.43
C LYS A 70 -2.57 12.25 -4.82
N VAL A 71 -1.76 11.22 -5.05
CA VAL A 71 -1.18 10.91 -6.36
C VAL A 71 -2.21 10.24 -7.26
N GLY A 72 -2.99 9.30 -6.72
CA GLY A 72 -4.12 8.71 -7.43
C GLY A 72 -4.39 7.26 -7.06
N ASN A 73 -5.21 6.62 -7.88
CA ASN A 73 -5.61 5.23 -7.80
C ASN A 73 -5.16 4.44 -9.03
N LEU A 74 -4.76 3.19 -8.82
CA LEU A 74 -4.64 2.18 -9.87
C LEU A 74 -5.67 1.07 -9.63
N ARG A 75 -6.26 0.53 -10.70
CA ARG A 75 -7.32 -0.48 -10.65
C ARG A 75 -7.01 -1.62 -11.60
N GLY A 76 -7.62 -2.79 -11.36
CA GLY A 76 -7.49 -3.94 -12.24
C GLY A 76 -6.08 -4.56 -12.25
N LEU A 77 -5.29 -4.30 -11.20
CA LEU A 77 -3.94 -4.84 -11.04
C LEU A 77 -3.99 -6.31 -10.64
N SER A 78 -3.11 -7.10 -11.25
CA SER A 78 -2.71 -8.43 -10.77
C SER A 78 -1.98 -8.35 -9.43
N GLU A 79 -1.84 -9.50 -8.77
CA GLU A 79 -1.06 -9.61 -7.53
C GLU A 79 0.41 -9.23 -7.75
N ASP A 80 1.02 -9.69 -8.84
CA ASP A 80 2.41 -9.35 -9.18
C ASP A 80 2.59 -7.83 -9.37
N GLU A 81 1.67 -7.16 -10.06
CA GLU A 81 1.72 -5.70 -10.23
C GLU A 81 1.60 -4.95 -8.90
N ARG A 82 0.76 -5.44 -7.97
CA ARG A 82 0.65 -4.87 -6.62
C ARG A 82 1.96 -5.04 -5.84
N LEU A 83 2.61 -6.19 -5.96
CA LEU A 83 3.90 -6.45 -5.30
C LEU A 83 5.02 -5.59 -5.89
N VAL A 84 4.99 -5.27 -7.19
CA VAL A 84 5.92 -4.30 -7.79
C VAL A 84 5.77 -2.92 -7.17
N LEU A 85 4.53 -2.41 -7.03
CA LEU A 85 4.29 -1.11 -6.39
C LEU A 85 4.78 -1.09 -4.93
N ALA A 86 4.59 -2.19 -4.20
CA ALA A 86 5.10 -2.33 -2.85
C ALA A 86 6.64 -2.35 -2.80
N ASP A 87 7.32 -3.03 -3.72
CA ASP A 87 8.80 -3.04 -3.78
C ASP A 87 9.35 -1.64 -4.01
N GLU A 88 8.78 -0.92 -4.99
CA GLU A 88 9.13 0.45 -5.30
C GLU A 88 8.97 1.35 -4.06
N PHE A 89 7.84 1.21 -3.34
CA PHE A 89 7.61 1.96 -2.11
C PHE A 89 8.60 1.58 -1.00
N ILE A 90 8.78 0.30 -0.69
CA ILE A 90 9.66 -0.18 0.39
C ILE A 90 11.11 0.29 0.15
N ARG A 91 11.58 0.27 -1.10
CA ARG A 91 12.92 0.70 -1.48
C ARG A 91 13.08 2.22 -1.59
N GLY A 92 11.98 2.96 -1.55
CA GLY A 92 11.95 4.41 -1.67
C GLY A 92 12.15 4.90 -3.11
N ASP A 93 11.86 4.08 -4.11
CA ASP A 93 11.90 4.46 -5.53
C ASP A 93 10.61 5.18 -5.93
N PHE A 94 10.40 6.36 -5.35
CA PHE A 94 9.21 7.17 -5.64
C PHE A 94 9.21 7.74 -7.06
N VAL A 95 10.34 7.73 -7.75
CA VAL A 95 10.41 8.11 -9.17
C VAL A 95 9.74 7.04 -10.01
N ALA A 96 10.09 5.76 -9.80
CA ALA A 96 9.41 4.64 -10.46
C ALA A 96 7.92 4.59 -10.06
N LEU A 97 7.63 4.68 -8.76
CA LEU A 97 6.26 4.60 -8.25
C LEU A 97 5.35 5.68 -8.86
N ARG A 98 5.85 6.92 -9.04
CA ARG A 98 5.06 8.01 -9.65
C ARG A 98 4.97 7.95 -11.17
N ALA A 99 5.81 7.15 -11.83
CA ALA A 99 5.78 7.01 -13.28
C ALA A 99 4.64 6.11 -13.79
N HIS A 100 3.98 5.37 -12.89
CA HIS A 100 2.77 4.61 -13.22
C HIS A 100 1.61 5.53 -13.63
N SER A 101 0.65 4.99 -14.37
CA SER A 101 -0.49 5.76 -14.92
C SER A 101 -1.61 5.94 -13.88
N TRP A 102 -1.30 6.61 -12.77
CA TRP A 102 -2.27 6.94 -11.72
C TRP A 102 -3.47 7.70 -12.29
N GLY A 103 -4.67 7.35 -11.83
CA GLY A 103 -5.92 8.02 -12.19
C GLY A 103 -6.76 8.39 -10.97
N ASP A 104 -7.92 9.01 -11.17
CA ASP A 104 -8.80 9.42 -10.08
C ASP A 104 -9.60 8.28 -9.44
#